data_AF-A0A534DBU4-F1
#
_entry.id   AF-A0A534DBU4-F1
#
_cell.length_a   1.000
_cell.length_b   1.000
_cell.length_c   1.000
_cell.angle_alpha   90.00
_cell.angle_beta   90.00
_cell.angle_gamma   90.00
#
_symmetry.space_group_name_H-M   'P 1'
#
loop_
_entity.id
_entity.type
_entity.pdbx_description
1 polymer ?
#
loop_
_entity_poly.entity_id
_entity_poly.type
_entity_poly.pdbx_seq_one_letter_code
_entity_poly.pdbx_strand_id
1 'polypeptide(L)' 'QADAQGRACGRCDACRLRRAGFAAAGLPDPTRYQRP' A
#
# COMPACT_ATOMS: atom_id res chain seq x y z
N GLN A 1 -3.66 7.93 1.96
CA GLN A 1 -2.93 8.94 2.74
C GLN A 1 -1.56 8.38 3.11
N ALA A 2 -0.52 9.22 3.06
CA ALA A 2 0.84 8.90 3.49
C ALA A 2 1.18 9.69 4.77
N ASP A 3 2.14 9.21 5.56
CA ASP A 3 2.70 9.99 6.67
C ASP A 3 3.74 11.01 6.19
N ALA A 4 4.32 11.76 7.13
CA ALA A 4 5.36 12.75 6.84
C ALA A 4 6.65 12.15 6.24
N GLN A 5 6.84 10.83 6.33
CA GLN A 5 7.96 10.11 5.74
C GLN A 5 7.59 9.44 4.40
N GLY A 6 6.38 9.70 3.88
CA GLY A 6 5.89 9.14 2.61
C GLY A 6 5.42 7.68 2.71
N ARG A 7 5.30 7.09 3.90
CA ARG A 7 4.83 5.71 4.07
C ARG A 7 3.31 5.66 3.97
N ALA A 8 2.80 4.74 3.15
CA ALA A 8 1.38 4.56 2.92
C ALA A 8 0.67 4.03 4.19
N CYS A 9 -0.53 4.55 4.50
CA CYS A 9 -1.23 4.16 5.73
C CYS A 9 -1.69 2.69 5.79
N GLY A 10 -1.78 1.99 4.65
CA GLY A 10 -2.17 0.57 4.61
C GLY A 10 -3.64 0.24 4.92
N ARG A 11 -4.45 1.24 5.33
CA ARG A 11 -5.85 1.06 5.77
C ARG A 11 -6.91 1.80 4.95
N CYS A 12 -6.52 2.77 4.13
CA CYS A 12 -7.46 3.49 3.25
C CYS A 12 -7.73 2.71 1.96
N ASP A 13 -8.78 3.07 1.25
CA ASP A 13 -9.19 2.38 0.01
C ASP A 13 -8.12 2.41 -1.07
N ALA A 14 -7.41 3.54 -1.22
CA ALA A 14 -6.27 3.62 -2.14
C ALA A 14 -5.14 2.62 -1.81
N CYS A 15 -4.95 2.24 -0.54
CA CYS A 15 -3.97 1.20 -0.18
C CYS A 15 -4.53 -0.20 -0.47
N ARG A 16 -5.84 -0.43 -0.23
CA ARG A 16 -6.50 -1.71 -0.55
C ARG A 16 -6.48 -1.99 -2.05
N LEU A 17 -6.91 -1.03 -2.86
CA LEU A 17 -6.92 -1.15 -4.33
C LEU A 17 -5.54 -1.44 -4.88
N ARG A 18 -4.52 -0.77 -4.36
CA ARG A 18 -3.13 -1.00 -4.77
C ARG A 18 -2.62 -2.40 -4.43
N ARG A 19 -2.85 -2.87 -3.20
CA ARG A 19 -2.53 -4.27 -2.81
C ARG A 19 -3.24 -5.28 -3.71
N ALA A 20 -4.53 -5.04 -3.99
CA ALA A 20 -5.32 -5.91 -4.86
C ALA A 20 -4.76 -5.94 -6.29
N GLY A 21 -4.35 -4.78 -6.83
CA GLY A 21 -3.73 -4.71 -8.16
C GLY A 21 -2.43 -5.50 -8.26
N PHE A 22 -1.53 -5.36 -7.28
CA PHE A 22 -0.28 -6.14 -7.24
C PHE A 22 -0.55 -7.64 -7.09
N ALA A 23 -1.48 -8.03 -6.21
CA ALA A 23 -1.87 -9.42 -6.03
C ALA A 23 -2.49 -10.03 -7.31
N ALA A 24 -3.36 -9.29 -8.01
CA ALA A 24 -3.98 -9.72 -9.26
C ALA A 24 -2.95 -9.88 -10.39
N ALA A 25 -1.90 -9.05 -10.40
CA ALA A 25 -0.79 -9.16 -11.34
C ALA A 25 0.22 -10.26 -10.97
N GLY A 26 0.08 -10.90 -9.79
CA GLY A 26 1.05 -11.87 -9.28
C GLY A 26 2.41 -11.24 -8.94
N LEU A 27 2.45 -9.94 -8.64
CA LEU A 27 3.66 -9.18 -8.37
C LEU A 27 3.77 -8.80 -6.88
N PRO A 28 4.98 -8.71 -6.32
CA PRO A 28 5.17 -8.18 -4.98
C PRO A 28 4.83 -6.68 -4.94
N ASP A 29 4.14 -6.24 -3.88
CA ASP A 29 3.85 -4.81 -3.65
C ASP A 29 5.09 -4.10 -3.05
N PRO A 30 5.75 -3.18 -3.78
CA PRO A 30 6.93 -2.46 -3.28
C PRO A 30 6.56 -1.31 -2.33
N THR A 31 5.27 -1.09 -2.06
CA THR A 31 4.81 0.03 -1.24
C THR A 31 5.34 -0.08 0.18
N ARG A 32 6.04 0.96 0.63
CA ARG A 32 6.41 1.13 2.02
C ARG A 32 5.20 1.57 2.82
N TYR A 33 4.64 0.65 3.61
CA TYR A 33 3.55 0.95 4.51
C TYR A 33 4.06 1.45 5.86
N GLN A 34 3.21 2.20 6.56
CA GLN A 34 3.39 2.46 7.99
C GLN A 34 3.42 1.09 8.68
N ARG A 35 4.47 0.83 9.47
CA ARG A 35 4.47 -0.34 10.37
C ARG A 35 3.35 -0.13 11.41
N PRO A 36 2.73 -1.21 11.92
CA PRO A 36 1.88 -1.10 13.09
C PRO A 36 2.65 -0.50 14.27
#